data_AF-A0A963USL0-F1
#
_entry.id   AF-A0A963USL0-F1
#
_cell.length_a   1.000
_cell.length_b   1.000
_cell.length_c   1.000
_cell.angle_alpha   90.00
_cell.angle_beta   90.00
_cell.angle_gamma   90.00
#
_symmetry.space_group_name_H-M   'P 1'
#
loop_
_entity.id
_entity.type
_entity.pdbx_description
1 polymer ?
#
loop_
_entity_poly.entity_id
_entity_poly.type
_entity_poly.pdbx_seq_one_letter_code
_entity_poly.pdbx_strand_id
1 'polypeptide(L)'
;NMWLAEGFSFGITAAGGTGYYLAQMMVEGEAEIDMASLDPKRYGGWMTTEYAARKNEECYEHVFVLHHPDEEREACRPLRTAPAYDRQKALGAQFGQVNGWERPNYYGPKDAPASFDHDARSFRRGAWWQYAEAEARAIRETAGLIDATAFTKHIVRGPGATAFLDWFTCNALPKIGRINLTYALTPTGTTRTEYTIVRNGENDYYLVSAGAWTAYDADYLKKSIEDFIANGGAHVDMHDVTTQWGVFAIAGPKSRDILKEIIKDAEPDTALSNKRFPWLSARRIELGMCPVNAIRVAYTGELGWELHHPIEMQRYLWDLLLAAGDRHGMKLVGARAQNWLRQEKSYRAFGTELGRDATPAEAGLDRFIDLSKEFQGKQAMIDTGIRAKCVTVLIDGPKDTDPWGKEALLSGGEKVGRLTSGGWSVAFGKQIGMGYVRPDLAAVGTKLKVRMLRQEWDAEVVEDSPFDPSNERIRVNG
;
A
#
# COMPACT_ATOMS: atom_id res chain seq x y z
N ASN A 1 19.47 -19.13 12.07
CA ASN A 1 19.91 -18.10 13.05
C ASN A 1 21.17 -17.39 12.54
N MET A 2 21.03 -16.57 11.50
CA MET A 2 22.11 -15.72 10.95
C MET A 2 21.61 -14.28 10.95
N TRP A 3 22.45 -13.35 11.38
CA TRP A 3 22.17 -11.92 11.49
C TRP A 3 23.22 -11.14 10.72
N LEU A 4 22.83 -9.99 10.16
CA LEU A 4 23.69 -9.14 9.34
C LEU A 4 23.65 -7.69 9.84
N ALA A 5 24.81 -7.08 9.98
CA ALA A 5 25.00 -5.64 10.16
C ALA A 5 26.17 -5.21 9.26
N GLU A 6 25.88 -5.05 7.97
CA GLU A 6 26.87 -4.80 6.92
C GLU A 6 26.36 -3.73 5.94
N GLY A 7 27.24 -3.26 5.04
CA GLY A 7 26.86 -2.31 3.99
C GLY A 7 26.69 -0.86 4.45
N PHE A 8 27.33 -0.47 5.55
CA PHE A 8 27.29 0.91 6.06
C PHE A 8 28.32 1.81 5.37
N SER A 9 27.85 2.79 4.58
CA SER A 9 28.72 3.84 4.01
C SER A 9 29.38 4.71 5.08
N PHE A 10 28.69 4.93 6.21
CA PHE A 10 29.17 5.71 7.36
C PHE A 10 29.20 4.84 8.63
N GLY A 11 29.98 3.76 8.59
CA GLY A 11 30.02 2.74 9.64
C GLY A 11 30.35 3.26 11.04
N ILE A 12 31.29 4.21 11.17
CA ILE A 12 31.66 4.77 12.49
C ILE A 12 30.48 5.48 13.15
N THR A 13 29.76 6.32 12.39
CA THR A 13 28.58 7.05 12.90
C THR A 13 27.42 6.11 13.22
N ALA A 14 27.24 5.05 12.43
CA ALA A 14 26.14 4.09 12.61
C ALA A 14 26.41 2.99 13.65
N ALA A 15 27.67 2.74 14.01
CA ALA A 15 28.08 1.54 14.76
C ALA A 15 27.37 1.40 16.11
N GLY A 16 27.30 2.46 16.92
CA GLY A 16 26.69 2.41 18.24
C GLY A 16 25.21 2.03 18.20
N GLY A 17 24.42 2.75 17.39
CA GLY A 17 23.00 2.50 17.24
C GLY A 17 22.69 1.15 16.59
N THR A 18 23.47 0.77 15.57
CA THR A 18 23.30 -0.53 14.89
C THR A 18 23.61 -1.69 15.83
N GLY A 19 24.69 -1.59 16.62
CA GLY A 19 25.05 -2.61 17.60
C GLY A 19 23.96 -2.78 18.68
N TYR A 20 23.41 -1.67 19.17
CA TYR A 20 22.31 -1.71 20.14
C TYR A 20 21.03 -2.32 19.55
N TYR A 21 20.62 -1.87 18.37
CA TYR A 21 19.46 -2.43 17.65
C TYR A 21 19.61 -3.94 17.41
N LEU A 22 20.77 -4.38 16.91
CA LEU A 22 20.97 -5.80 16.60
C LEU A 22 21.01 -6.66 17.86
N ALA A 23 21.54 -6.15 18.96
CA ALA A 23 21.51 -6.84 20.25
C ALA A 23 20.07 -7.04 20.74
N GLN A 24 19.19 -6.03 20.64
CA GLN A 24 17.78 -6.16 20.97
C GLN A 24 17.10 -7.21 20.08
N MET A 25 17.29 -7.13 18.76
CA MET A 25 16.73 -8.12 17.84
C MET A 25 17.15 -9.57 18.19
N MET A 26 18.39 -9.79 18.63
CA MET A 26 18.90 -11.12 19.01
C MET A 26 18.37 -11.62 20.35
N VAL A 27 18.22 -10.73 21.34
CA VAL A 27 17.88 -11.09 22.73
C VAL A 27 16.37 -11.04 22.97
N GLU A 28 15.72 -10.01 22.44
CA GLU A 28 14.30 -9.68 22.67
C GLU A 28 13.41 -10.11 21.49
N GLY A 29 14.01 -10.41 20.34
CA GLY A 29 13.29 -10.80 19.11
C GLY A 29 12.73 -9.62 18.31
N GLU A 30 12.78 -8.41 18.85
CA GLU A 30 12.38 -7.14 18.25
C GLU A 30 13.26 -6.01 18.84
N ALA A 31 13.28 -4.84 18.22
CA ALA A 31 13.94 -3.65 18.74
C ALA A 31 12.95 -2.50 18.98
N GLU A 32 13.32 -1.56 19.84
CA GLU A 32 12.45 -0.45 20.26
C GLU A 32 12.24 0.62 19.18
N ILE A 33 13.08 0.64 18.13
CA ILE A 33 12.98 1.57 17.00
C ILE A 33 12.72 0.81 15.70
N ASP A 34 11.84 1.33 14.85
CA ASP A 34 11.65 0.77 13.52
C ASP A 34 12.80 1.14 12.57
N MET A 35 13.61 0.13 12.23
CA MET A 35 14.66 0.21 11.20
C MET A 35 14.32 -0.60 9.95
N ALA A 36 13.04 -0.74 9.58
CA ALA A 36 12.60 -1.49 8.39
C ALA A 36 13.31 -1.05 7.08
N SER A 37 13.67 0.24 6.96
CA SER A 37 14.45 0.76 5.82
C SER A 37 15.85 0.12 5.69
N LEU A 38 16.35 -0.50 6.75
CA LEU A 38 17.64 -1.18 6.80
C LEU A 38 17.49 -2.70 6.84
N ASP A 39 16.27 -3.23 6.88
CA ASP A 39 16.02 -4.66 6.87
C ASP A 39 16.61 -5.28 5.57
N PRO A 40 17.41 -6.35 5.66
CA PRO A 40 18.01 -6.96 4.48
C PRO A 40 16.96 -7.54 3.52
N LYS A 41 15.75 -7.84 4.00
CA LYS A 41 14.65 -8.43 3.23
C LYS A 41 13.78 -7.39 2.52
N ARG A 42 14.18 -6.10 2.56
CA ARG A 42 13.67 -5.11 1.59
C ARG A 42 14.14 -5.40 0.16
N TYR A 43 15.15 -6.26 0.03
CA TYR A 43 15.63 -6.82 -1.23
C TYR A 43 15.09 -8.24 -1.43
N GLY A 44 15.12 -8.73 -2.68
CA GLY A 44 14.66 -10.08 -3.02
C GLY A 44 15.62 -10.81 -3.95
N GLY A 45 15.31 -12.08 -4.24
CA GLY A 45 16.14 -12.95 -5.10
C GLY A 45 16.28 -12.49 -6.56
N TRP A 46 15.61 -11.41 -6.96
CA TRP A 46 15.76 -10.78 -8.26
C TRP A 46 17.04 -9.93 -8.35
N MET A 47 17.61 -9.51 -7.22
CA MET A 47 18.83 -8.69 -7.21
C MET A 47 20.07 -9.52 -7.56
N THR A 48 20.84 -9.00 -8.51
CA THR A 48 22.12 -9.58 -8.94
C THR A 48 23.28 -8.73 -8.44
N THR A 49 24.50 -9.29 -8.50
CA THR A 49 25.73 -8.54 -8.21
C THR A 49 25.87 -7.29 -9.08
N GLU A 50 25.49 -7.35 -10.36
CA GLU A 50 25.56 -6.19 -11.27
C GLU A 50 24.59 -5.09 -10.84
N TYR A 51 23.35 -5.44 -10.52
CA TYR A 51 22.38 -4.47 -10.02
C TYR A 51 22.90 -3.80 -8.73
N ALA A 52 23.40 -4.60 -7.79
CA ALA A 52 23.94 -4.10 -6.54
C ALA A 52 25.13 -3.16 -6.77
N ALA A 53 26.05 -3.50 -7.67
CA ALA A 53 27.20 -2.66 -8.01
C ALA A 53 26.78 -1.31 -8.60
N ARG A 54 25.97 -1.31 -9.67
CA ARG A 54 25.54 -0.09 -10.36
C ARG A 54 24.69 0.81 -9.48
N LYS A 55 23.79 0.24 -8.69
CA LYS A 55 22.95 1.02 -7.78
C LYS A 55 23.75 1.56 -6.60
N ASN A 56 24.79 0.85 -6.16
CA ASN A 56 25.73 1.36 -5.15
C ASN A 56 26.63 2.49 -5.70
N GLU A 57 27.06 2.41 -6.96
CA GLU A 57 27.78 3.50 -7.65
C GLU A 57 26.93 4.78 -7.69
N GLU A 58 25.67 4.68 -8.10
CA GLU A 58 24.72 5.81 -8.08
C GLU A 58 24.48 6.35 -6.66
N CYS A 59 24.30 5.46 -5.66
CA CYS A 59 24.19 5.87 -4.26
C CYS A 59 25.42 6.64 -3.78
N TYR A 60 26.63 6.26 -4.21
CA TYR A 60 27.87 6.95 -3.87
C TYR A 60 27.96 8.32 -4.54
N GLU A 61 27.63 8.41 -5.83
CA GLU A 61 27.56 9.67 -6.58
C GLU A 61 26.56 10.65 -5.94
N HIS A 62 25.47 10.14 -5.38
CA HIS A 62 24.38 10.93 -4.82
C HIS A 62 24.56 11.29 -3.33
N VAL A 63 25.66 10.93 -2.65
CA VAL A 63 25.78 11.12 -1.19
C VAL A 63 25.55 12.56 -0.72
N PHE A 64 25.96 13.56 -1.51
CA PHE A 64 25.86 14.97 -1.14
C PHE A 64 25.09 15.83 -2.16
N VAL A 65 24.27 15.19 -2.99
CA VAL A 65 23.36 15.94 -3.88
C VAL A 65 22.11 16.38 -3.13
N LEU A 66 21.36 17.29 -3.74
CA LEU A 66 20.07 17.72 -3.23
C LEU A 66 19.00 16.68 -3.59
N HIS A 67 18.45 16.00 -2.59
CA HIS A 67 17.37 15.02 -2.78
C HIS A 67 16.00 15.69 -2.69
N HIS A 68 15.23 15.60 -3.77
CA HIS A 68 13.84 16.04 -3.79
C HIS A 68 12.92 14.94 -3.25
N PRO A 69 11.78 15.29 -2.61
CA PRO A 69 10.88 14.28 -2.05
C PRO A 69 10.21 13.40 -3.10
N ASP A 70 10.14 13.88 -4.35
CA ASP A 70 9.57 13.22 -5.52
C ASP A 70 10.61 12.56 -6.44
N GLU A 71 11.86 12.43 -5.96
CA GLU A 71 12.97 11.85 -6.71
C GLU A 71 12.77 10.36 -7.04
N GLU A 72 13.08 10.02 -8.28
CA GLU A 72 13.28 8.66 -8.75
C GLU A 72 14.70 8.52 -9.30
N ARG A 73 15.36 7.42 -9.00
CA ARG A 73 16.75 7.19 -9.41
C ARG A 73 16.83 6.36 -10.69
N GLU A 74 17.76 6.68 -11.58
CA GLU A 74 17.75 6.22 -12.98
C GLU A 74 18.55 4.93 -13.20
N ALA A 75 19.62 4.71 -12.45
CA ALA A 75 20.51 3.57 -12.70
C ALA A 75 19.73 2.24 -12.65
N CYS A 76 20.11 1.28 -13.49
CA CYS A 76 19.45 -0.03 -13.59
C CYS A 76 17.96 0.01 -13.98
N ARG A 77 17.42 1.10 -14.54
CA ARG A 77 16.01 1.16 -14.94
C ARG A 77 15.84 1.40 -16.44
N PRO A 78 14.81 0.81 -17.07
CA PRO A 78 13.89 -0.20 -16.48
C PRO A 78 14.54 -1.58 -16.36
N LEU A 79 14.22 -2.34 -15.31
CA LEU A 79 14.70 -3.72 -15.12
C LEU A 79 13.57 -4.74 -14.93
N ARG A 80 12.80 -4.63 -13.83
CA ARG A 80 11.72 -5.57 -13.52
C ARG A 80 10.39 -4.96 -13.97
N THR A 81 9.94 -5.31 -15.17
CA THR A 81 8.75 -4.73 -15.80
C THR A 81 7.60 -5.73 -15.86
N ALA A 82 6.37 -5.24 -15.71
CA ALA A 82 5.18 -6.01 -16.03
C ALA A 82 4.96 -6.01 -17.56
N PRO A 83 4.31 -7.03 -18.15
CA PRO A 83 4.10 -7.09 -19.60
C PRO A 83 3.42 -5.86 -20.25
N ALA A 84 2.66 -5.06 -19.50
CA ALA A 84 2.06 -3.81 -19.97
C ALA A 84 2.99 -2.58 -19.91
N TYR A 85 4.24 -2.71 -19.45
CA TYR A 85 5.16 -1.58 -19.25
C TYR A 85 5.32 -0.69 -20.49
N ASP A 86 5.66 -1.26 -21.65
CA ASP A 86 5.88 -0.46 -22.87
C ASP A 86 4.61 0.25 -23.34
N ARG A 87 3.43 -0.37 -23.10
CA ARG A 87 2.13 0.24 -23.43
C ARG A 87 1.82 1.41 -22.52
N GLN A 88 2.15 1.29 -21.23
CA GLN A 88 2.01 2.37 -20.27
C GLN A 88 2.97 3.52 -20.60
N LYS A 89 4.23 3.20 -20.93
CA LYS A 89 5.24 4.17 -21.35
C LYS A 89 4.80 4.96 -22.58
N ALA A 90 4.26 4.27 -23.60
CA ALA A 90 3.73 4.90 -24.81
C ALA A 90 2.53 5.84 -24.56
N LEU A 91 1.90 5.75 -23.37
CA LEU A 91 0.80 6.62 -22.96
C LEU A 91 1.23 7.69 -21.94
N GLY A 92 2.54 7.95 -21.82
CA GLY A 92 3.08 9.04 -21.00
C GLY A 92 3.36 8.66 -19.54
N ALA A 93 3.34 7.36 -19.19
CA ALA A 93 3.66 6.92 -17.83
C ALA A 93 5.07 7.38 -17.41
N GLN A 94 5.13 8.10 -16.30
CA GLN A 94 6.37 8.44 -15.60
C GLN A 94 6.53 7.43 -14.48
N PHE A 95 7.54 6.56 -14.59
CA PHE A 95 7.68 5.41 -13.72
C PHE A 95 8.46 5.73 -12.45
N GLY A 96 8.00 5.18 -11.34
CA GLY A 96 8.81 4.95 -10.15
C GLY A 96 9.15 3.48 -9.95
N GLN A 97 10.03 3.20 -9.00
CA GLN A 97 10.43 1.83 -8.68
C GLN A 97 9.94 1.39 -7.30
N VAL A 98 9.45 0.15 -7.17
CA VAL A 98 9.15 -0.48 -5.88
C VAL A 98 9.61 -1.93 -5.87
N ASN A 99 10.54 -2.30 -4.98
CA ASN A 99 11.13 -3.65 -4.91
C ASN A 99 11.52 -4.21 -6.31
N GLY A 100 12.23 -3.39 -7.11
CA GLY A 100 12.58 -3.76 -8.48
C GLY A 100 11.54 -3.33 -9.51
N TRP A 101 10.25 -3.47 -9.22
CA TRP A 101 9.17 -3.27 -10.18
C TRP A 101 9.05 -1.82 -10.66
N GLU A 102 8.96 -1.65 -11.97
CA GLU A 102 8.52 -0.41 -12.60
C GLU A 102 7.00 -0.24 -12.43
N ARG A 103 6.57 0.83 -11.75
CA ARG A 103 5.15 1.22 -11.63
C ARG A 103 4.95 2.68 -12.05
N PRO A 104 3.84 3.05 -12.71
CA PRO A 104 3.54 4.45 -12.97
C PRO A 104 3.36 5.23 -11.66
N ASN A 105 4.10 6.33 -11.51
CA ASN A 105 3.84 7.33 -10.47
C ASN A 105 2.68 8.25 -10.88
N TYR A 106 2.60 8.59 -12.17
CA TYR A 106 1.56 9.38 -12.84
C TYR A 106 1.72 9.25 -14.37
N TYR A 107 0.78 9.78 -15.14
CA TYR A 107 0.78 9.82 -16.59
C TYR A 107 0.89 11.27 -17.07
N GLY A 108 2.08 11.63 -17.55
CA GLY A 108 2.37 12.94 -18.15
C GLY A 108 1.97 13.01 -19.63
N PRO A 109 2.47 14.03 -20.36
CA PRO A 109 2.28 14.12 -21.81
C PRO A 109 2.85 12.89 -22.53
N LYS A 110 2.16 12.42 -23.58
CA LYS A 110 2.59 11.23 -24.35
C LYS A 110 3.97 11.40 -25.00
N ASP A 111 4.26 12.61 -25.47
CA ASP A 111 5.51 12.96 -26.15
C ASP A 111 6.46 13.75 -25.24
N ALA A 112 6.38 13.52 -23.93
CA ALA A 112 7.25 14.18 -22.96
C ALA A 112 8.74 13.81 -23.22
N PRO A 113 9.67 14.77 -23.11
CA PRO A 113 11.10 14.46 -23.18
C PRO A 113 11.49 13.50 -22.06
N ALA A 114 12.57 12.73 -22.26
CA ALA A 114 13.03 11.77 -21.25
C ALA A 114 13.36 12.43 -19.88
N SER A 115 13.77 13.70 -19.89
CA SER A 115 14.05 14.46 -18.67
C SER A 115 12.79 15.00 -17.97
N PHE A 116 11.59 14.82 -18.52
CA PHE A 116 10.38 15.48 -18.04
C PHE A 116 10.09 15.24 -16.56
N ASP A 117 10.16 14.00 -16.08
CA ASP A 117 9.98 13.71 -14.65
C ASP A 117 11.10 14.30 -13.80
N HIS A 118 12.35 14.19 -14.26
CA HIS A 118 13.50 14.76 -13.57
C HIS A 118 13.38 16.28 -13.40
N ASP A 119 13.03 16.98 -14.47
CA ASP A 119 12.88 18.44 -14.50
C ASP A 119 11.63 18.92 -13.76
N ALA A 120 10.67 18.02 -13.52
CA ALA A 120 9.47 18.31 -12.75
C ALA A 120 9.71 18.28 -11.23
N ARG A 121 10.85 17.78 -10.74
CA ARG A 121 11.12 17.58 -9.31
C ARG A 121 11.18 18.89 -8.54
N SER A 122 10.62 18.88 -7.33
CA SER A 122 10.61 20.08 -6.49
C SER A 122 10.32 19.76 -5.01
N PHE A 123 10.78 20.64 -4.12
CA PHE A 123 10.29 20.69 -2.72
C PHE A 123 8.87 21.27 -2.61
N ARG A 124 8.37 21.85 -3.71
CA ARG A 124 7.02 22.39 -3.90
C ARG A 124 6.27 21.51 -4.90
N ARG A 125 5.08 21.93 -5.32
CA ARG A 125 4.35 21.27 -6.40
C ARG A 125 5.16 21.35 -7.70
N GLY A 126 5.67 20.18 -8.11
CA GLY A 126 6.33 19.99 -9.39
C GLY A 126 5.37 20.00 -10.57
N ALA A 127 5.92 20.01 -11.80
CA ALA A 127 5.11 19.99 -13.02
C ALA A 127 4.20 18.73 -13.12
N TRP A 128 4.58 17.65 -12.44
CA TRP A 128 3.82 16.41 -12.33
C TRP A 128 2.49 16.55 -11.58
N TRP A 129 2.37 17.54 -10.70
CA TRP A 129 1.27 17.63 -9.72
C TRP A 129 -0.11 17.69 -10.38
N GLN A 130 -0.23 18.47 -11.44
CA GLN A 130 -1.49 18.63 -12.19
C GLN A 130 -1.98 17.32 -12.82
N TYR A 131 -1.07 16.42 -13.18
CA TYR A 131 -1.42 15.12 -13.76
C TYR A 131 -1.97 14.19 -12.69
N ALA A 132 -1.30 14.12 -11.53
CA ALA A 132 -1.81 13.36 -10.38
C ALA A 132 -3.16 13.91 -9.87
N GLU A 133 -3.37 15.23 -9.93
CA GLU A 133 -4.65 15.86 -9.57
C GLU A 133 -5.76 15.44 -10.54
N ALA A 134 -5.51 15.51 -11.85
CA ALA A 134 -6.46 15.11 -12.88
C ALA A 134 -6.81 13.61 -12.80
N GLU A 135 -5.83 12.77 -12.48
CA GLU A 135 -6.02 11.33 -12.22
C GLU A 135 -6.91 11.07 -11.00
N ALA A 136 -6.62 11.74 -9.88
CA ALA A 136 -7.41 11.61 -8.65
C ALA A 136 -8.85 12.07 -8.86
N ARG A 137 -9.02 13.19 -9.57
CA ARG A 137 -10.33 13.71 -9.98
C ARG A 137 -11.10 12.73 -10.85
N ALA A 138 -10.45 12.11 -11.83
CA ALA A 138 -11.08 11.12 -12.70
C ALA A 138 -11.59 9.90 -11.92
N ILE A 139 -10.91 9.44 -10.87
CA ILE A 139 -11.44 8.36 -10.02
C ILE A 139 -12.73 8.80 -9.29
N ARG A 140 -12.79 10.05 -8.82
CA ARG A 140 -13.97 10.58 -8.09
C ARG A 140 -15.17 10.81 -9.00
N GLU A 141 -14.93 11.16 -10.27
CA GLU A 141 -15.96 11.62 -11.21
C GLU A 141 -16.33 10.55 -12.27
N THR A 142 -15.38 9.76 -12.75
CA THR A 142 -15.55 8.75 -13.81
C THR A 142 -15.00 7.38 -13.42
N ALA A 143 -13.79 7.04 -13.85
CA ALA A 143 -13.05 5.82 -13.51
C ALA A 143 -11.55 6.02 -13.72
N GLY A 144 -10.75 5.28 -12.97
CA GLY A 144 -9.31 5.17 -13.10
C GLY A 144 -8.88 3.71 -13.23
N LEU A 145 -7.83 3.47 -14.01
CA LEU A 145 -7.15 2.19 -14.11
C LEU A 145 -5.73 2.31 -13.54
N ILE A 146 -5.43 1.52 -12.51
CA ILE A 146 -4.15 1.50 -11.80
C ILE A 146 -3.47 0.15 -12.03
N ASP A 147 -2.18 0.15 -12.38
CA ASP A 147 -1.37 -1.07 -12.37
C ASP A 147 -0.87 -1.37 -10.97
N ALA A 148 -1.43 -2.41 -10.36
CA ALA A 148 -1.09 -2.91 -9.03
C ALA A 148 -0.31 -4.23 -9.10
N THR A 149 0.28 -4.55 -10.25
CA THR A 149 1.02 -5.80 -10.47
C THR A 149 2.15 -6.02 -9.47
N ALA A 150 2.76 -4.95 -8.96
CA ALA A 150 3.82 -5.04 -7.98
C ALA A 150 3.40 -5.64 -6.62
N PHE A 151 2.11 -5.69 -6.28
CA PHE A 151 1.65 -6.27 -5.01
C PHE A 151 2.21 -7.67 -4.77
N THR A 152 2.54 -7.96 -3.51
CA THR A 152 3.03 -9.26 -3.08
C THR A 152 1.85 -10.22 -2.99
N LYS A 153 2.03 -11.46 -3.46
CA LYS A 153 0.93 -12.43 -3.58
C LYS A 153 1.39 -13.80 -3.11
N HIS A 154 0.70 -14.37 -2.14
CA HIS A 154 0.96 -15.72 -1.64
C HIS A 154 -0.28 -16.61 -1.74
N ILE A 155 -0.07 -17.90 -2.01
CA ILE A 155 -1.07 -18.95 -1.78
C ILE A 155 -0.70 -19.67 -0.49
N VAL A 156 -1.67 -19.83 0.41
CA VAL A 156 -1.51 -20.58 1.68
C VAL A 156 -2.57 -21.67 1.72
N ARG A 157 -2.13 -22.94 1.80
CA ARG A 157 -2.98 -24.13 1.66
C ARG A 157 -2.59 -25.23 2.63
N GLY A 158 -3.41 -26.28 2.71
CA GLY A 158 -3.13 -27.47 3.51
C GLY A 158 -3.99 -27.55 4.79
N PRO A 159 -4.11 -28.73 5.42
CA PRO A 159 -5.04 -28.97 6.51
C PRO A 159 -4.86 -28.04 7.72
N GLY A 160 -3.67 -27.46 7.93
CA GLY A 160 -3.42 -26.48 8.98
C GLY A 160 -3.70 -25.03 8.61
N ALA A 161 -3.96 -24.70 7.35
CA ALA A 161 -3.97 -23.32 6.85
C ALA A 161 -4.97 -22.41 7.58
N THR A 162 -6.17 -22.92 7.85
CA THR A 162 -7.20 -22.16 8.58
C THR A 162 -6.78 -21.88 10.02
N ALA A 163 -6.33 -22.90 10.75
CA ALA A 163 -5.90 -22.74 12.14
C ALA A 163 -4.68 -21.81 12.24
N PHE A 164 -3.73 -21.95 11.32
CA PHE A 164 -2.56 -21.09 11.22
C PHE A 164 -2.95 -19.63 10.95
N LEU A 165 -3.71 -19.34 9.90
CA LEU A 165 -4.06 -17.95 9.54
C LEU A 165 -4.98 -17.30 10.59
N ASP A 166 -5.80 -18.09 11.27
CA ASP A 166 -6.58 -17.60 12.40
C ASP A 166 -5.64 -17.14 13.51
N TRP A 167 -4.68 -17.96 13.95
CA TRP A 167 -3.72 -17.52 14.97
C TRP A 167 -2.75 -16.42 14.49
N PHE A 168 -2.33 -16.45 13.23
CA PHE A 168 -1.29 -15.56 12.69
C PHE A 168 -1.77 -14.11 12.53
N THR A 169 -3.08 -13.89 12.37
CA THR A 169 -3.63 -12.56 12.11
C THR A 169 -4.69 -12.14 13.14
N CYS A 170 -4.79 -10.84 13.42
CA CYS A 170 -5.62 -10.33 14.51
C CYS A 170 -7.12 -10.22 14.19
N ASN A 171 -7.54 -10.35 12.93
CA ASN A 171 -8.95 -10.32 12.55
C ASN A 171 -9.55 -11.74 12.45
N ALA A 172 -10.88 -11.82 12.44
CA ALA A 172 -11.58 -13.04 12.08
C ALA A 172 -11.34 -13.39 10.60
N LEU A 173 -11.24 -14.68 10.28
CA LEU A 173 -11.11 -15.14 8.90
C LEU A 173 -12.41 -14.95 8.11
N PRO A 174 -12.34 -14.61 6.81
CA PRO A 174 -13.53 -14.48 5.99
C PRO A 174 -14.20 -15.84 5.74
N LYS A 175 -15.47 -15.82 5.35
CA LYS A 175 -16.16 -17.00 4.79
C LYS A 175 -15.60 -17.33 3.40
N ILE A 176 -15.83 -18.55 2.92
CA ILE A 176 -15.45 -18.93 1.55
C ILE A 176 -16.09 -17.99 0.52
N GLY A 177 -15.32 -17.55 -0.47
CA GLY A 177 -15.70 -16.55 -1.48
C GLY A 177 -15.68 -15.11 -0.97
N ARG A 178 -15.31 -14.88 0.29
CA ARG A 178 -15.24 -13.55 0.91
C ARG A 178 -13.78 -13.15 1.13
N ILE A 179 -13.58 -11.85 1.34
CA ILE A 179 -12.28 -11.30 1.70
C ILE A 179 -12.38 -10.55 3.03
N ASN A 180 -11.26 -10.45 3.73
CA ASN A 180 -11.07 -9.52 4.85
C ASN A 180 -9.70 -8.84 4.73
N LEU A 181 -9.60 -7.62 5.23
CA LEU A 181 -8.33 -6.99 5.57
C LEU A 181 -7.95 -7.41 7.00
N THR A 182 -6.71 -7.81 7.22
CA THR A 182 -6.20 -8.27 8.51
C THR A 182 -4.73 -7.93 8.68
N TYR A 183 -4.23 -7.99 9.90
CA TYR A 183 -2.85 -7.64 10.25
C TYR A 183 -2.19 -8.79 10.98
N ALA A 184 -0.94 -9.08 10.60
CA ALA A 184 -0.08 -9.96 11.38
C ALA A 184 0.79 -9.09 12.28
N LEU A 185 0.90 -9.46 13.56
CA LEU A 185 1.65 -8.68 14.54
C LEU A 185 2.99 -9.34 14.84
N THR A 186 3.91 -8.53 15.32
CA THR A 186 5.16 -9.00 15.94
C THR A 186 4.85 -9.65 17.30
N PRO A 187 5.79 -10.42 17.89
CA PRO A 187 5.65 -10.90 19.26
C PRO A 187 5.44 -9.77 20.30
N THR A 188 5.90 -8.55 20.01
CA THR A 188 5.73 -7.35 20.85
C THR A 188 4.41 -6.61 20.59
N GLY A 189 3.55 -7.10 19.69
CA GLY A 189 2.21 -6.57 19.46
C GLY A 189 2.13 -5.39 18.48
N THR A 190 3.23 -5.04 17.81
CA THR A 190 3.26 -4.00 16.77
C THR A 190 2.96 -4.59 15.39
N THR A 191 2.62 -3.75 14.42
CA THR A 191 2.15 -4.24 13.11
C THR A 191 3.33 -4.75 12.28
N ARG A 192 3.34 -6.05 11.96
CA ARG A 192 4.42 -6.67 11.17
C ARG A 192 4.16 -6.65 9.67
N THR A 193 2.90 -6.76 9.27
CA THR A 193 2.44 -6.65 7.88
C THR A 193 0.91 -6.60 7.82
N GLU A 194 0.36 -6.19 6.69
CA GLU A 194 -1.07 -6.20 6.38
C GLU A 194 -1.38 -7.13 5.21
N TYR A 195 -2.54 -7.78 5.28
CA TYR A 195 -3.00 -8.68 4.22
C TYR A 195 -4.47 -8.41 3.87
N THR A 196 -4.74 -8.33 2.58
CA THR A 196 -6.05 -8.74 2.06
C THR A 196 -6.04 -10.26 1.91
N ILE A 197 -6.87 -10.95 2.70
CA ILE A 197 -7.04 -12.41 2.61
C ILE A 197 -8.29 -12.72 1.80
N VAL A 198 -8.13 -13.51 0.75
CA VAL A 198 -9.22 -14.16 0.01
C VAL A 198 -9.31 -15.60 0.46
N ARG A 199 -10.49 -16.05 0.90
CA ARG A 199 -10.73 -17.46 1.22
C ARG A 199 -11.39 -18.16 0.03
N ASN A 200 -10.61 -18.93 -0.72
CA ASN A 200 -11.07 -19.66 -1.92
C ASN A 200 -11.74 -20.99 -1.58
N GLY A 201 -11.37 -21.60 -0.46
CA GLY A 201 -11.89 -22.87 0.02
C GLY A 201 -11.73 -23.04 1.52
N GLU A 202 -12.07 -24.21 2.05
CA GLU A 202 -11.99 -24.47 3.49
C GLU A 202 -10.59 -24.18 4.04
N ASN A 203 -9.56 -24.68 3.34
CA ASN A 203 -8.14 -24.56 3.66
C ASN A 203 -7.33 -24.04 2.46
N ASP A 204 -7.89 -23.09 1.72
CA ASP A 204 -7.26 -22.49 0.52
C ASP A 204 -7.42 -20.97 0.56
N TYR A 205 -6.30 -20.28 0.71
CA TYR A 205 -6.23 -18.84 0.87
C TYR A 205 -5.29 -18.20 -0.15
N TYR A 206 -5.66 -17.03 -0.61
CA TYR A 206 -4.82 -16.15 -1.41
C TYR A 206 -4.63 -14.83 -0.67
N LEU A 207 -3.38 -14.48 -0.40
CA LEU A 207 -2.98 -13.35 0.42
C LEU A 207 -2.34 -12.30 -0.48
N VAL A 208 -2.77 -11.04 -0.33
CA VAL A 208 -2.19 -9.89 -1.02
C VAL A 208 -1.64 -8.92 0.02
N SER A 209 -0.37 -8.56 -0.10
CA SER A 209 0.30 -7.57 0.76
C SER A 209 1.11 -6.54 -0.06
N ALA A 210 1.78 -5.62 0.63
CA ALA A 210 2.49 -4.52 0.01
C ALA A 210 3.59 -4.99 -0.96
N GLY A 211 3.62 -4.40 -2.16
CA GLY A 211 4.60 -4.75 -3.19
C GLY A 211 6.05 -4.40 -2.85
N ALA A 212 6.25 -3.44 -1.94
CA ALA A 212 7.56 -3.06 -1.45
C ALA A 212 8.22 -4.12 -0.55
N TRP A 213 7.42 -5.02 0.03
CA TRP A 213 7.82 -5.87 1.16
C TRP A 213 7.75 -7.36 0.85
N THR A 214 7.89 -7.77 -0.42
CA THR A 214 7.71 -9.17 -0.85
C THR A 214 8.54 -10.17 -0.04
N ALA A 215 9.87 -10.01 0.01
CA ALA A 215 10.71 -10.96 0.75
C ALA A 215 10.56 -10.80 2.27
N TYR A 216 10.31 -9.58 2.73
CA TYR A 216 10.08 -9.25 4.14
C TYR A 216 8.82 -9.94 4.69
N ASP A 217 7.73 -9.94 3.93
CA ASP A 217 6.48 -10.61 4.28
C ASP A 217 6.59 -12.12 4.12
N ALA A 218 7.20 -12.58 3.03
CA ALA A 218 7.36 -14.00 2.73
C ALA A 218 8.20 -14.73 3.79
N ASP A 219 9.29 -14.12 4.24
CA ASP A 219 10.16 -14.67 5.29
C ASP A 219 9.40 -14.84 6.61
N TYR A 220 8.64 -13.82 7.02
CA TYR A 220 7.86 -13.88 8.25
C TYR A 220 6.76 -14.93 8.18
N LEU A 221 5.99 -14.93 7.08
CA LEU A 221 4.92 -15.91 6.86
C LEU A 221 5.47 -17.34 6.87
N LYS A 222 6.58 -17.58 6.15
CA LYS A 222 7.23 -18.90 6.11
C LYS A 222 7.72 -19.33 7.50
N LYS A 223 8.41 -18.45 8.21
CA LYS A 223 8.95 -18.75 9.55
C LYS A 223 7.82 -19.05 10.54
N SER A 224 6.76 -18.26 10.54
CA SER A 224 5.58 -18.50 11.38
C SER A 224 4.87 -19.82 11.05
N ILE A 225 4.82 -20.23 9.78
CA ILE A 225 4.31 -21.55 9.38
C ILE A 225 5.19 -22.67 9.94
N GLU A 226 6.51 -22.57 9.78
CA GLU A 226 7.46 -23.56 10.31
C GLU A 226 7.32 -23.71 11.83
N ASP A 227 7.20 -22.60 12.55
CA ASP A 227 7.01 -22.60 14.00
C ASP A 227 5.64 -23.17 14.41
N PHE A 228 4.58 -22.85 13.68
CA PHE A 228 3.26 -23.42 13.90
C PHE A 228 3.28 -24.95 13.77
N ILE A 229 3.90 -25.48 12.71
CA ILE A 229 4.04 -26.92 12.48
C ILE A 229 4.91 -27.58 13.55
N ALA A 230 6.04 -26.96 13.90
CA ALA A 230 6.94 -27.46 14.95
C ALA A 230 6.25 -27.55 16.33
N ASN A 231 5.27 -26.68 16.58
CA ASN A 231 4.45 -26.67 17.80
C ASN A 231 3.21 -27.58 17.71
N GLY A 232 3.18 -28.53 16.77
CA GLY A 232 2.10 -29.51 16.65
C GLY A 232 0.95 -29.09 15.73
N GLY A 233 1.09 -27.96 15.04
CA GLY A 233 0.17 -27.55 13.98
C GLY A 233 0.16 -28.52 12.80
N ALA A 234 -0.99 -28.67 12.16
CA ALA A 234 -1.10 -29.47 10.94
C ALA A 234 -0.34 -28.81 9.77
N HIS A 235 -0.02 -29.61 8.75
CA HIS A 235 0.75 -29.16 7.58
C HIS A 235 0.13 -27.94 6.88
N VAL A 236 0.98 -26.98 6.53
CA VAL A 236 0.65 -25.76 5.77
C VAL A 236 1.69 -25.55 4.68
N ASP A 237 1.22 -25.38 3.45
CA ASP A 237 2.02 -25.01 2.29
C ASP A 237 1.86 -23.52 1.98
N MET A 238 2.97 -22.88 1.61
CA MET A 238 3.02 -21.50 1.15
C MET A 238 3.75 -21.40 -0.20
N HIS A 239 3.17 -20.67 -1.14
CA HIS A 239 3.80 -20.36 -2.42
C HIS A 239 3.78 -18.84 -2.69
N ASP A 240 4.93 -18.25 -2.98
CA ASP A 240 5.01 -16.93 -3.58
C ASP A 240 4.64 -17.02 -5.07
N VAL A 241 3.55 -16.35 -5.43
CA VAL A 241 3.01 -16.29 -6.79
C VAL A 241 3.02 -14.88 -7.35
N THR A 242 3.79 -13.97 -6.73
CA THR A 242 3.86 -12.54 -7.07
C THR A 242 4.14 -12.31 -8.55
N THR A 243 5.08 -13.04 -9.14
CA THR A 243 5.49 -12.91 -10.55
C THR A 243 4.63 -13.72 -11.52
N GLN A 244 3.65 -14.49 -11.02
CA GLN A 244 2.73 -15.28 -11.85
C GLN A 244 1.44 -14.52 -12.15
N TRP A 245 1.14 -13.48 -11.38
CA TRP A 245 -0.13 -12.76 -11.43
C TRP A 245 0.05 -11.25 -11.58
N GLY A 246 -0.52 -10.70 -12.66
CA GLY A 246 -0.72 -9.27 -12.84
C GLY A 246 -1.95 -8.79 -12.08
N VAL A 247 -2.02 -7.48 -11.79
CA VAL A 247 -3.20 -6.85 -11.17
C VAL A 247 -3.46 -5.51 -11.81
N PHE A 248 -4.69 -5.32 -12.30
CA PHE A 248 -5.22 -3.99 -12.57
C PHE A 248 -6.31 -3.67 -11.58
N ALA A 249 -6.22 -2.54 -10.90
CA ALA A 249 -7.32 -2.00 -10.10
C ALA A 249 -8.10 -1.00 -10.94
N ILE A 250 -9.37 -1.29 -11.21
CA ILE A 250 -10.31 -0.34 -11.80
C ILE A 250 -11.19 0.23 -10.70
N ALA A 251 -11.24 1.56 -10.59
CA ALA A 251 -11.98 2.23 -9.52
C ALA A 251 -12.64 3.53 -9.99
N GLY A 252 -13.82 3.84 -9.45
CA GLY A 252 -14.63 5.00 -9.79
C GLY A 252 -16.07 4.61 -10.14
N PRO A 253 -17.01 5.57 -10.14
CA PRO A 253 -18.43 5.33 -10.38
C PRO A 253 -18.75 4.59 -11.69
N LYS A 254 -17.90 4.71 -12.71
CA LYS A 254 -18.05 4.04 -14.03
C LYS A 254 -17.42 2.66 -14.14
N SER A 255 -16.73 2.18 -13.10
CA SER A 255 -16.02 0.89 -13.15
C SER A 255 -16.92 -0.29 -13.51
N ARG A 256 -18.16 -0.31 -13.00
CA ARG A 256 -19.13 -1.37 -13.31
C ARG A 256 -19.58 -1.33 -14.76
N ASP A 257 -19.88 -0.14 -15.27
CA ASP A 257 -20.33 0.07 -16.65
C ASP A 257 -19.25 -0.40 -17.63
N ILE A 258 -17.98 -0.05 -17.36
CA ILE A 258 -16.83 -0.47 -18.16
C ILE A 258 -16.69 -2.00 -18.17
N LEU A 259 -16.67 -2.63 -16.99
CA LEU A 259 -16.50 -4.09 -16.90
C LEU A 259 -17.67 -4.85 -17.53
N LYS A 260 -18.90 -4.31 -17.45
CA LYS A 260 -20.09 -4.90 -18.05
C LYS A 260 -19.98 -5.05 -19.57
N GLU A 261 -19.25 -4.18 -20.26
CA GLU A 261 -19.06 -4.27 -21.72
C GLU A 261 -18.19 -5.46 -22.15
N ILE A 262 -17.29 -5.91 -21.27
CA ILE A 262 -16.26 -6.89 -21.62
C ILE A 262 -16.40 -8.22 -20.87
N ILE A 263 -17.23 -8.27 -19.83
CA ILE A 263 -17.49 -9.49 -19.08
C ILE A 263 -18.18 -10.55 -19.95
N LYS A 264 -17.74 -11.80 -19.79
CA LYS A 264 -18.41 -12.98 -20.32
C LYS A 264 -19.10 -13.71 -19.18
N ASP A 265 -20.43 -13.67 -19.18
CA ASP A 265 -21.31 -14.29 -18.19
C ASP A 265 -22.64 -14.60 -18.88
N ALA A 266 -23.38 -15.60 -18.40
CA ALA A 266 -24.70 -15.93 -18.94
C ALA A 266 -25.74 -14.80 -18.72
N GLU A 267 -25.55 -14.01 -17.66
CA GLU A 267 -26.38 -12.85 -17.31
C GLU A 267 -25.50 -11.61 -17.07
N PRO A 268 -24.92 -10.99 -18.12
CA PRO A 268 -23.95 -9.89 -17.97
C PRO A 268 -24.49 -8.70 -17.18
N ASP A 269 -25.79 -8.39 -17.31
CA ASP A 269 -26.46 -7.29 -16.61
C ASP A 269 -26.40 -7.42 -15.09
N THR A 270 -26.40 -8.65 -14.57
CA THR A 270 -26.46 -8.91 -13.13
C THR A 270 -25.12 -9.34 -12.53
N ALA A 271 -24.13 -9.68 -13.38
CA ALA A 271 -22.87 -10.32 -12.98
C ALA A 271 -22.09 -9.55 -11.91
N LEU A 272 -22.14 -8.21 -11.97
CA LEU A 272 -21.42 -7.29 -11.07
C LEU A 272 -22.35 -6.55 -10.09
N SER A 273 -23.61 -6.99 -9.95
CA SER A 273 -24.57 -6.46 -8.96
C SER A 273 -24.15 -6.79 -7.53
N ASN A 274 -24.62 -6.05 -6.51
CA ASN A 274 -24.31 -6.40 -5.11
C ASN A 274 -24.86 -7.78 -4.70
N LYS A 275 -25.92 -8.25 -5.36
CA LYS A 275 -26.50 -9.58 -5.08
C LYS A 275 -25.56 -10.70 -5.51
N ARG A 276 -25.00 -10.63 -6.73
CA ARG A 276 -24.10 -11.67 -7.27
C ARG A 276 -22.64 -11.44 -6.89
N PHE A 277 -22.21 -10.20 -6.70
CA PHE A 277 -20.84 -9.84 -6.36
C PHE A 277 -20.82 -8.80 -5.22
N PRO A 278 -21.19 -9.18 -3.99
CA PRO A 278 -21.25 -8.28 -2.84
C PRO A 278 -19.91 -7.60 -2.51
N TRP A 279 -19.97 -6.46 -1.83
CA TRP A 279 -18.77 -5.79 -1.28
C TRP A 279 -17.94 -6.77 -0.42
N LEU A 280 -16.61 -6.74 -0.49
CA LEU A 280 -15.69 -7.68 0.18
C LEU A 280 -15.90 -9.17 -0.20
N SER A 281 -16.06 -9.45 -1.50
CA SER A 281 -15.94 -10.82 -2.03
C SER A 281 -14.89 -10.92 -3.12
N ALA A 282 -14.52 -12.16 -3.45
CA ALA A 282 -13.76 -12.49 -4.64
C ALA A 282 -14.56 -13.47 -5.51
N ARG A 283 -14.47 -13.33 -6.83
CA ARG A 283 -15.10 -14.23 -7.79
C ARG A 283 -14.20 -14.41 -9.00
N ARG A 284 -14.19 -15.64 -9.52
CA ARG A 284 -13.64 -15.91 -10.85
C ARG A 284 -14.65 -15.43 -11.88
N ILE A 285 -14.19 -14.56 -12.78
CA ILE A 285 -14.94 -14.02 -13.90
C ILE A 285 -14.10 -14.12 -15.18
N GLU A 286 -14.72 -13.92 -16.32
CA GLU A 286 -14.04 -13.85 -17.61
C GLU A 286 -14.20 -12.44 -18.18
N LEU A 287 -13.08 -11.80 -18.53
CA LEU A 287 -13.06 -10.53 -19.24
C LEU A 287 -12.51 -10.80 -20.65
N GLY A 288 -13.41 -10.87 -21.63
CA GLY A 288 -13.08 -11.40 -22.95
C GLY A 288 -12.53 -12.83 -22.85
N MET A 289 -11.29 -13.03 -23.34
CA MET A 289 -10.57 -14.31 -23.29
C MET A 289 -9.66 -14.44 -22.05
N CYS A 290 -9.68 -13.48 -21.12
CA CYS A 290 -8.84 -13.49 -19.93
C CYS A 290 -9.62 -14.05 -18.73
N PRO A 291 -9.16 -15.12 -18.07
CA PRO A 291 -9.67 -15.52 -16.77
C PRO A 291 -9.15 -14.55 -15.70
N VAL A 292 -10.04 -14.08 -14.83
CA VAL A 292 -9.73 -13.09 -13.82
C VAL A 292 -10.27 -13.55 -12.47
N ASN A 293 -9.42 -13.56 -11.45
CA ASN A 293 -9.86 -13.58 -10.06
C ASN A 293 -10.13 -12.13 -9.63
N ALA A 294 -11.38 -11.70 -9.76
CA ALA A 294 -11.78 -10.35 -9.41
C ALA A 294 -12.02 -10.26 -7.89
N ILE A 295 -11.45 -9.25 -7.25
CA ILE A 295 -11.62 -8.96 -5.84
C ILE A 295 -12.32 -7.61 -5.71
N ARG A 296 -13.50 -7.59 -5.08
CA ARG A 296 -14.25 -6.34 -4.87
C ARG A 296 -13.80 -5.68 -3.58
N VAL A 297 -12.79 -4.82 -3.71
CA VAL A 297 -12.14 -4.04 -2.66
C VAL A 297 -11.80 -2.65 -3.22
N ALA A 298 -11.49 -1.69 -2.35
CA ALA A 298 -11.24 -0.31 -2.75
C ALA A 298 -10.18 0.31 -1.84
N TYR A 299 -9.02 0.62 -2.41
CA TYR A 299 -8.00 1.43 -1.75
C TYR A 299 -8.19 2.93 -2.02
N THR A 300 -8.98 3.28 -3.02
CA THR A 300 -9.27 4.67 -3.42
C THR A 300 -10.56 5.23 -2.80
N GLY A 301 -11.35 4.39 -2.13
CA GLY A 301 -12.66 4.75 -1.58
C GLY A 301 -13.81 4.78 -2.59
N GLU A 302 -13.59 4.30 -3.81
CA GLU A 302 -14.63 4.23 -4.85
C GLU A 302 -15.05 2.80 -5.15
N LEU A 303 -16.21 2.66 -5.79
CA LEU A 303 -16.60 1.41 -6.42
C LEU A 303 -15.48 0.90 -7.34
N GLY A 304 -15.10 -0.36 -7.19
CA GLY A 304 -14.03 -0.92 -7.99
C GLY A 304 -13.75 -2.39 -7.74
N TRP A 305 -12.81 -2.91 -8.52
CA TRP A 305 -12.29 -4.27 -8.40
C TRP A 305 -10.79 -4.30 -8.67
N GLU A 306 -10.08 -5.13 -7.92
CA GLU A 306 -8.75 -5.62 -8.29
C GLU A 306 -8.92 -6.84 -9.19
N LEU A 307 -8.34 -6.79 -10.39
CA LEU A 307 -8.48 -7.78 -11.45
C LEU A 307 -7.18 -8.61 -11.50
N HIS A 308 -7.11 -9.67 -10.70
CA HIS A 308 -5.94 -10.55 -10.67
C HIS A 308 -6.00 -11.52 -11.85
N HIS A 309 -4.98 -11.53 -12.69
CA HIS A 309 -4.94 -12.31 -13.93
C HIS A 309 -3.58 -12.98 -14.13
N PRO A 310 -3.51 -14.12 -14.85
CA PRO A 310 -2.24 -14.70 -15.26
C PRO A 310 -1.40 -13.65 -15.98
N ILE A 311 -0.15 -13.46 -15.56
CA ILE A 311 0.67 -12.33 -15.97
C ILE A 311 0.88 -12.29 -17.50
N GLU A 312 0.93 -13.44 -18.15
CA GLU A 312 1.06 -13.57 -19.60
C GLU A 312 -0.13 -13.00 -20.39
N MET A 313 -1.31 -12.91 -19.77
CA MET A 313 -2.51 -12.34 -20.40
C MET A 313 -2.64 -10.82 -20.18
N GLN A 314 -1.73 -10.20 -19.44
CA GLN A 314 -1.83 -8.80 -19.04
C GLN A 314 -1.96 -7.83 -20.23
N ARG A 315 -1.21 -8.04 -21.32
CA ARG A 315 -1.30 -7.17 -22.51
C ARG A 315 -2.66 -7.24 -23.19
N TYR A 316 -3.24 -8.44 -23.25
CA TYR A 316 -4.58 -8.63 -23.80
C TYR A 316 -5.63 -7.92 -22.94
N LEU A 317 -5.57 -8.13 -21.62
CA LEU A 317 -6.51 -7.51 -20.69
C LEU A 317 -6.36 -5.98 -20.67
N TRP A 318 -5.13 -5.46 -20.75
CA TRP A 318 -4.85 -4.02 -20.87
C TRP A 318 -5.57 -3.41 -22.08
N ASP A 319 -5.34 -3.95 -23.28
CA ASP A 319 -5.95 -3.42 -24.51
C ASP A 319 -7.48 -3.46 -24.44
N LEU A 320 -8.04 -4.53 -23.87
CA LEU A 320 -9.48 -4.69 -23.69
C LEU A 320 -10.06 -3.65 -22.73
N LEU A 321 -9.40 -3.40 -21.59
CA LEU A 321 -9.82 -2.42 -20.59
C LEU A 321 -9.71 -0.99 -21.12
N LEU A 322 -8.64 -0.65 -21.84
CA LEU A 322 -8.49 0.68 -22.42
C LEU A 322 -9.57 0.96 -23.47
N ALA A 323 -9.84 -0.01 -24.36
CA ALA A 323 -10.86 0.16 -25.40
C ALA A 323 -12.27 0.31 -24.82
N ALA A 324 -12.59 -0.37 -23.71
CA ALA A 324 -13.86 -0.20 -23.01
C ALA A 324 -13.89 1.12 -22.23
N GLY A 325 -12.86 1.41 -21.44
CA GLY A 325 -12.81 2.57 -20.57
C GLY A 325 -12.79 3.92 -21.28
N ASP A 326 -12.26 4.00 -22.51
CA ASP A 326 -12.24 5.23 -23.30
C ASP A 326 -13.65 5.82 -23.50
N ARG A 327 -14.65 4.96 -23.73
CA ARG A 327 -16.07 5.35 -23.87
C ARG A 327 -16.68 5.95 -22.61
N HIS A 328 -16.09 5.68 -21.45
CA HIS A 328 -16.59 6.08 -20.13
C HIS A 328 -15.75 7.20 -19.51
N GLY A 329 -14.81 7.77 -20.25
CA GLY A 329 -13.90 8.80 -19.74
C GLY A 329 -12.93 8.27 -18.67
N MET A 330 -12.58 6.98 -18.73
CA MET A 330 -11.59 6.38 -17.83
C MET A 330 -10.21 7.03 -18.05
N LYS A 331 -9.48 7.26 -16.97
CA LYS A 331 -8.08 7.68 -17.02
C LYS A 331 -7.15 6.57 -16.53
N LEU A 332 -5.92 6.58 -17.03
CA LEU A 332 -4.85 5.82 -16.40
C LEU A 332 -4.40 6.58 -15.16
N VAL A 333 -4.13 5.88 -14.07
CA VAL A 333 -3.87 6.49 -12.76
C VAL A 333 -2.61 5.89 -12.15
N GLY A 334 -1.69 6.75 -11.74
CA GLY A 334 -0.46 6.38 -11.09
C GLY A 334 -0.56 6.38 -9.57
N ALA A 335 0.52 5.97 -8.93
CA ALA A 335 0.55 5.78 -7.49
C ALA A 335 0.46 7.08 -6.67
N ARG A 336 0.81 8.25 -7.23
CA ARG A 336 0.72 9.53 -6.50
C ARG A 336 -0.74 9.89 -6.22
N ALA A 337 -1.60 9.82 -7.25
CA ALA A 337 -3.04 9.99 -7.10
C ALA A 337 -3.65 8.92 -6.19
N GLN A 338 -3.24 7.66 -6.33
CA GLN A 338 -3.71 6.59 -5.44
C GLN A 338 -3.38 6.87 -3.96
N ASN A 339 -2.17 7.34 -3.66
CA ASN A 339 -1.77 7.70 -2.30
C ASN A 339 -2.56 8.89 -1.74
N TRP A 340 -3.03 9.81 -2.57
CA TRP A 340 -3.91 10.89 -2.14
C TRP A 340 -5.31 10.39 -1.79
N LEU A 341 -5.90 9.60 -2.68
CA LEU A 341 -7.28 9.11 -2.54
C LEU A 341 -7.46 8.21 -1.32
N ARG A 342 -6.45 7.40 -0.97
CA ARG A 342 -6.50 6.54 0.23
C ARG A 342 -6.49 7.35 1.53
N GLN A 343 -5.85 8.52 1.55
CA GLN A 343 -5.82 9.41 2.72
C GLN A 343 -7.18 10.06 2.96
N GLU A 344 -7.93 10.37 1.91
CA GLU A 344 -9.32 10.84 2.03
C GLU A 344 -10.24 9.81 2.70
N LYS A 345 -9.85 8.54 2.67
CA LYS A 345 -10.51 7.43 3.35
C LYS A 345 -9.87 7.03 4.67
N SER A 346 -8.80 7.72 5.07
CA SER A 346 -7.95 7.37 6.21
C SER A 346 -7.46 5.92 6.14
N TYR A 347 -7.23 5.37 4.95
CA TYR A 347 -6.64 4.04 4.83
C TYR A 347 -5.15 4.13 5.13
N ARG A 348 -4.68 3.34 6.09
CA ARG A 348 -3.28 3.27 6.50
C ARG A 348 -2.47 2.53 5.43
N ALA A 349 -1.17 2.77 5.38
CA ALA A 349 -0.28 2.02 4.50
C ALA A 349 0.92 1.47 5.28
N PHE A 350 1.26 0.19 5.02
CA PHE A 350 2.44 -0.41 5.60
C PHE A 350 3.75 0.26 5.13
N GLY A 351 4.64 0.52 6.10
CA GLY A 351 5.85 1.33 5.92
C GLY A 351 5.66 2.84 6.11
N THR A 352 4.44 3.28 6.44
CA THR A 352 4.14 4.69 6.78
C THR A 352 3.36 4.79 8.08
N GLU A 353 2.03 4.59 8.06
CA GLU A 353 1.22 4.54 9.28
C GLU A 353 1.36 3.20 10.02
N LEU A 354 1.60 2.10 9.29
CA LEU A 354 1.78 0.78 9.90
C LEU A 354 3.25 0.39 9.85
N GLY A 355 3.75 -0.16 10.95
CA GLY A 355 5.12 -0.61 11.10
C GLY A 355 5.40 -1.03 12.54
N ARG A 356 6.69 -1.16 12.87
CA ARG A 356 7.11 -1.62 14.20
C ARG A 356 6.95 -0.55 15.29
N ASP A 357 6.76 0.71 14.90
CA ASP A 357 6.60 1.83 15.85
C ASP A 357 5.20 1.88 16.49
N ALA A 358 4.19 1.23 15.90
CA ALA A 358 2.79 1.37 16.33
C ALA A 358 2.03 0.05 16.34
N THR A 359 1.18 -0.12 17.36
CA THR A 359 0.18 -1.19 17.39
C THR A 359 -0.99 -0.88 16.44
N PRO A 360 -1.76 -1.88 15.98
CA PRO A 360 -2.98 -1.63 15.23
C PRO A 360 -4.00 -0.77 16.00
N ALA A 361 -4.07 -0.90 17.33
CA ALA A 361 -4.93 -0.06 18.18
C ALA A 361 -4.49 1.41 18.14
N GLU A 362 -3.19 1.69 18.26
CA GLU A 362 -2.64 3.04 18.09
C GLU A 362 -2.88 3.59 16.68
N ALA A 363 -2.90 2.72 15.67
CA ALA A 363 -3.23 3.07 14.29
C ALA A 363 -4.73 3.35 14.05
N GLY A 364 -5.61 3.18 15.04
CA GLY A 364 -7.06 3.37 14.91
C GLY A 364 -7.75 2.22 14.17
N LEU A 365 -7.19 1.02 14.24
CA LEU A 365 -7.65 -0.17 13.51
C LEU A 365 -8.43 -1.14 14.41
N ASP A 366 -8.98 -0.68 15.53
CA ASP A 366 -9.65 -1.51 16.54
C ASP A 366 -10.73 -2.42 15.94
N ARG A 367 -11.45 -1.95 14.91
CA ARG A 367 -12.48 -2.73 14.19
C ARG A 367 -11.96 -3.97 13.47
N PHE A 368 -10.65 -4.10 13.30
CA PHE A 368 -9.99 -5.25 12.68
C PHE A 368 -9.31 -6.16 13.70
N ILE A 369 -9.45 -5.87 15.00
CA ILE A 369 -8.86 -6.64 16.09
C ILE A 369 -9.96 -7.45 16.76
N ASP A 370 -9.92 -8.77 16.60
CA ASP A 370 -10.81 -9.67 17.31
C ASP A 370 -10.16 -10.13 18.62
N LEU A 371 -10.46 -9.41 19.71
CA LEU A 371 -9.93 -9.74 21.05
C LEU A 371 -10.52 -11.03 21.64
N SER A 372 -11.53 -11.64 21.02
CA SER A 372 -12.14 -12.88 21.52
C SER A 372 -11.33 -14.13 21.19
N LYS A 373 -10.45 -14.05 20.19
CA LYS A 373 -9.54 -15.13 19.76
C LYS A 373 -8.12 -14.91 20.25
N GLU A 374 -7.34 -15.98 20.27
CA GLU A 374 -5.89 -15.89 20.47
C GLU A 374 -5.19 -15.62 19.13
N PHE A 375 -4.22 -14.72 19.16
CA PHE A 375 -3.38 -14.42 18.01
C PHE A 375 -2.00 -13.94 18.46
N GLN A 376 -1.01 -14.08 17.58
CA GLN A 376 0.36 -13.66 17.88
C GLN A 376 0.43 -12.17 18.24
N GLY A 377 1.11 -11.84 19.35
CA GLY A 377 1.31 -10.46 19.80
C GLY A 377 0.11 -9.84 20.54
N LYS A 378 -1.01 -10.56 20.73
CA LYS A 378 -2.22 -10.05 21.39
C LYS A 378 -1.96 -9.44 22.77
N GLN A 379 -1.35 -10.22 23.67
CA GLN A 379 -1.16 -9.77 25.06
C GLN A 379 -0.20 -8.57 25.11
N ALA A 380 0.92 -8.61 24.38
CA ALA A 380 1.88 -7.50 24.31
C ALA A 380 1.24 -6.21 23.76
N MET A 381 0.36 -6.33 22.76
CA MET A 381 -0.41 -5.21 22.23
C MET A 381 -1.36 -4.62 23.29
N ILE A 382 -2.07 -5.46 24.05
CA ILE A 382 -2.97 -5.04 25.14
C ILE A 382 -2.17 -4.34 26.24
N ASP A 383 -1.05 -4.91 26.65
CA ASP A 383 -0.19 -4.39 27.73
C ASP A 383 0.44 -3.04 27.33
N THR A 384 0.77 -2.86 26.05
CA THR A 384 1.28 -1.59 25.50
C THR A 384 0.25 -0.46 25.61
N GLY A 385 -1.04 -0.78 25.44
CA GLY A 385 -2.11 0.21 25.43
C GLY A 385 -2.01 1.19 24.24
N ILE A 386 -2.48 2.42 24.45
CA ILE A 386 -2.49 3.47 23.42
C ILE A 386 -1.61 4.64 23.87
N ARG A 387 -0.37 4.70 23.37
CA ARG A 387 0.60 5.75 23.69
C ARG A 387 0.47 6.94 22.73
N ALA A 388 0.07 6.67 21.48
CA ALA A 388 -0.22 7.64 20.45
C ALA A 388 -1.44 7.19 19.61
N LYS A 389 -2.07 8.13 18.89
CA LYS A 389 -3.18 7.84 17.98
C LYS A 389 -2.90 8.37 16.58
N CYS A 390 -3.13 7.53 15.58
CA CYS A 390 -3.11 7.92 14.18
C CYS A 390 -4.36 8.75 13.84
N VAL A 391 -4.16 9.99 13.40
CA VAL A 391 -5.20 10.94 13.01
C VAL A 391 -5.08 11.29 11.53
N THR A 392 -6.20 11.70 10.92
CA THR A 392 -6.22 12.40 9.64
C THR A 392 -6.39 13.89 9.90
N VAL A 393 -5.65 14.73 9.18
CA VAL A 393 -5.73 16.18 9.28
C VAL A 393 -5.99 16.82 7.93
N LEU A 394 -6.86 17.83 7.90
CA LEU A 394 -6.93 18.79 6.79
C LEU A 394 -6.06 19.99 7.13
N ILE A 395 -5.34 20.50 6.14
CA ILE A 395 -4.31 21.51 6.34
C ILE A 395 -4.62 22.70 5.43
N ASP A 396 -4.65 23.90 6.02
CA ASP A 396 -4.76 25.17 5.30
C ASP A 396 -3.36 25.65 4.92
N GLY A 397 -2.72 24.88 4.02
CA GLY A 397 -1.35 25.08 3.58
C GLY A 397 -1.19 26.14 2.48
N PRO A 398 0.05 26.39 2.02
CA PRO A 398 0.29 27.30 0.90
C PRO A 398 -0.24 26.69 -0.41
N LYS A 399 -0.56 27.53 -1.39
CA LYS A 399 -1.15 27.07 -2.67
C LYS A 399 -0.22 26.21 -3.55
N ASP A 400 1.06 26.15 -3.22
CA ASP A 400 2.10 25.57 -4.05
C ASP A 400 2.85 24.41 -3.38
N THR A 401 2.43 23.94 -2.21
CA THR A 401 3.14 22.88 -1.46
C THR A 401 2.16 21.96 -0.75
N ASP A 402 2.46 20.67 -0.75
CA ASP A 402 1.72 19.63 -0.02
C ASP A 402 2.67 18.88 0.92
N PRO A 403 2.19 18.30 2.03
CA PRO A 403 3.02 17.49 2.92
C PRO A 403 3.35 16.13 2.31
N TRP A 404 4.45 15.52 2.77
CA TRP A 404 4.95 14.22 2.29
C TRP A 404 4.94 13.11 3.34
N GLY A 405 4.76 13.42 4.63
CA GLY A 405 4.68 12.40 5.68
C GLY A 405 5.86 12.35 6.66
N LYS A 406 6.50 13.49 6.91
CA LYS A 406 7.58 13.62 7.91
C LYS A 406 7.51 14.93 8.70
N GLU A 407 6.60 15.81 8.30
CA GLU A 407 6.41 17.14 8.86
C GLU A 407 5.99 17.05 10.33
N ALA A 408 6.43 18.03 11.13
CA ALA A 408 6.06 18.11 12.54
C ALA A 408 4.62 18.56 12.69
N LEU A 409 3.89 17.90 13.59
CA LEU A 409 2.61 18.37 14.12
C LEU A 409 2.88 19.14 15.41
N LEU A 410 2.33 20.35 15.50
CA LEU A 410 2.60 21.29 16.57
C LEU A 410 1.30 21.69 17.29
N SER A 411 1.38 21.89 18.61
CA SER A 411 0.33 22.51 19.41
C SER A 411 0.97 23.48 20.40
N GLY A 412 0.55 24.74 20.39
CA GLY A 412 1.16 25.78 21.25
C GLY A 412 2.66 26.00 21.01
N GLY A 413 3.16 25.73 19.80
CA GLY A 413 4.58 25.81 19.43
C GLY A 413 5.40 24.56 19.77
N GLU A 414 4.83 23.61 20.53
CA GLU A 414 5.49 22.36 20.91
C GLU A 414 5.23 21.25 19.89
N LYS A 415 6.24 20.41 19.62
CA LYS A 415 6.07 19.22 18.78
C LYS A 415 5.28 18.15 19.54
N VAL A 416 4.09 17.86 19.03
CA VAL A 416 3.17 16.87 19.61
C VAL A 416 3.04 15.60 18.78
N GLY A 417 3.64 15.58 17.59
CA GLY A 417 3.54 14.48 16.67
C GLY A 417 4.31 14.68 15.37
N ARG A 418 4.06 13.81 14.41
CA ARG A 418 4.52 13.96 13.03
C ARG A 418 3.49 13.37 12.06
N LEU A 419 3.46 13.92 10.86
CA LEU A 419 2.86 13.22 9.73
C LEU A 419 3.69 11.97 9.40
N THR A 420 2.99 10.94 8.92
CA THR A 420 3.53 9.69 8.37
C THR A 420 3.25 9.60 6.87
N SER A 421 2.21 10.28 6.40
CA SER A 421 1.92 10.51 4.99
C SER A 421 1.21 11.86 4.78
N GLY A 422 1.24 12.33 3.54
CA GLY A 422 0.64 13.60 3.16
C GLY A 422 0.33 13.69 1.68
N GLY A 423 -0.41 14.73 1.30
CA GLY A 423 -0.65 15.07 -0.09
C GLY A 423 -1.79 16.08 -0.26
N TRP A 424 -2.50 15.93 -1.37
CA TRP A 424 -3.63 16.78 -1.74
C TRP A 424 -4.94 15.99 -1.73
N SER A 425 -6.03 16.61 -1.30
CA SER A 425 -7.37 16.06 -1.45
C SER A 425 -8.12 16.78 -2.56
N VAL A 426 -8.55 16.02 -3.57
CA VAL A 426 -9.46 16.51 -4.62
C VAL A 426 -10.89 16.63 -4.11
N ALA A 427 -11.28 15.85 -3.10
CA ALA A 427 -12.60 15.92 -2.47
C ALA A 427 -12.78 17.22 -1.66
N PHE A 428 -11.74 17.66 -0.95
CA PHE A 428 -11.79 18.84 -0.08
C PHE A 428 -11.16 20.09 -0.69
N GLY A 429 -10.38 19.96 -1.76
CA GLY A 429 -9.63 21.07 -2.35
C GLY A 429 -8.61 21.67 -1.38
N LYS A 430 -8.02 20.82 -0.54
CA LYS A 430 -7.05 21.18 0.52
C LYS A 430 -5.97 20.13 0.66
N GLN A 431 -4.86 20.50 1.30
CA GLN A 431 -3.86 19.54 1.76
C GLN A 431 -4.46 18.59 2.80
N ILE A 432 -4.02 17.34 2.75
CA ILE A 432 -4.41 16.28 3.68
C ILE A 432 -3.15 15.57 4.18
N GLY A 433 -3.19 15.07 5.40
CA GLY A 433 -2.14 14.20 5.92
C GLY A 433 -2.66 13.23 6.96
N MET A 434 -1.91 12.15 7.16
CA MET A 434 -2.10 11.23 8.28
C MET A 434 -0.85 11.25 9.14
N GLY A 435 -1.01 11.09 10.45
CA GLY A 435 0.09 11.16 11.38
C GLY A 435 -0.28 10.74 12.79
N TYR A 436 0.71 10.66 13.66
CA TYR A 436 0.50 10.28 15.06
C TYR A 436 0.62 11.49 15.97
N VAL A 437 -0.32 11.60 16.90
CA VAL A 437 -0.33 12.60 17.99
C VAL A 437 -0.57 11.92 19.33
N ARG A 438 -0.32 12.65 20.41
CA ARG A 438 -0.73 12.22 21.76
C ARG A 438 -2.25 11.99 21.84
N PRO A 439 -2.74 11.00 22.60
CA PRO A 439 -4.15 10.62 22.61
C PRO A 439 -5.14 11.74 22.98
N ASP A 440 -4.74 12.68 23.85
CA ASP A 440 -5.56 13.84 24.24
C ASP A 440 -5.71 14.89 23.13
N LEU A 441 -4.90 14.82 22.09
CA LEU A 441 -4.94 15.71 20.92
C LEU A 441 -5.55 15.04 19.68
N ALA A 442 -6.10 13.82 19.84
CA ALA A 442 -6.64 13.04 18.73
C ALA A 442 -8.14 13.23 18.48
N ALA A 443 -8.79 14.09 19.27
CA ALA A 443 -10.22 14.36 19.11
C ALA A 443 -10.49 15.15 17.81
N VAL A 444 -11.56 14.79 17.11
CA VAL A 444 -12.05 15.55 15.94
C VAL A 444 -12.29 17.00 16.33
N GLY A 445 -11.86 17.93 15.47
CA GLY A 445 -11.91 19.37 15.71
C GLY A 445 -10.68 19.94 16.42
N THR A 446 -9.75 19.10 16.89
CA THR A 446 -8.51 19.57 17.52
C THR A 446 -7.70 20.39 16.51
N LYS A 447 -7.38 21.63 16.88
CA LYS A 447 -6.54 22.52 16.08
C LYS A 447 -5.06 22.26 16.36
N LEU A 448 -4.31 22.08 15.29
CA LEU A 448 -2.87 21.84 15.28
C LEU A 448 -2.22 22.78 14.26
N LYS A 449 -0.90 22.77 14.19
CA LYS A 449 -0.15 23.31 13.05
C LYS A 449 0.72 22.22 12.42
N VAL A 450 0.90 22.28 11.10
CA VAL A 450 1.89 21.48 10.37
C VAL A 450 3.05 22.38 9.96
N ARG A 451 4.27 21.96 10.26
CA ARG A 451 5.48 22.68 9.82
C ARG A 451 5.96 22.19 8.45
N MET A 452 5.73 22.99 7.41
CA MET A 452 6.16 22.74 6.03
C MET A 452 7.11 23.85 5.56
N LEU A 453 8.25 23.47 4.97
CA LEU A 453 9.24 24.41 4.41
C LEU A 453 9.61 25.57 5.38
N ARG A 454 9.79 25.23 6.67
CA ARG A 454 10.12 26.14 7.79
C ARG A 454 8.99 27.09 8.21
N GLN A 455 7.80 27.00 7.62
CA GLN A 455 6.62 27.77 7.99
C GLN A 455 5.59 26.86 8.65
N GLU A 456 4.67 27.43 9.42
CA GLU A 456 3.62 26.70 10.13
C GLU A 456 2.26 27.04 9.55
N TRP A 457 1.47 26.01 9.28
CA TRP A 457 0.16 26.11 8.64
C TRP A 457 -0.90 25.50 9.54
N ASP A 458 -2.08 26.11 9.58
CA ASP A 458 -3.17 25.60 10.41
C ASP A 458 -3.65 24.25 9.90
N ALA A 459 -3.94 23.37 10.85
CA ALA A 459 -4.44 22.04 10.58
C ALA A 459 -5.50 21.64 11.60
N GLU A 460 -6.37 20.75 11.19
CA GLU A 460 -7.47 20.27 12.01
C GLU A 460 -7.59 18.76 11.91
N VAL A 461 -7.66 18.10 13.06
CA VAL A 461 -7.99 16.67 13.13
C VAL A 461 -9.43 16.49 12.68
N VAL A 462 -9.64 15.65 11.66
CA VAL A 462 -10.96 15.31 11.10
C VAL A 462 -11.36 13.89 11.46
N GLU A 463 -12.63 13.54 11.22
CA GLU A 463 -13.11 12.18 11.42
C GLU A 463 -12.33 11.14 10.59
N ASP A 464 -12.36 9.89 11.04
CA ASP A 464 -11.83 8.77 10.27
C ASP A 464 -12.66 8.59 9.00
N SER A 465 -11.99 8.46 7.86
CA SER A 465 -12.63 8.38 6.54
C SER A 465 -13.47 9.63 6.20
N PRO A 466 -12.88 10.83 6.21
CA PRO A 466 -13.64 12.08 6.05
C PRO A 466 -14.40 12.16 4.72
N PHE A 467 -13.91 11.50 3.67
CA PHE A 467 -14.64 11.34 2.42
C PHE A 467 -15.51 10.08 2.45
N ASP A 468 -16.83 10.23 2.27
CA ASP A 468 -17.82 9.13 2.28
C ASP A 468 -17.67 8.22 3.53
N PRO A 469 -17.83 8.74 4.75
CA PRO A 469 -17.61 7.98 5.99
C PRO A 469 -18.52 6.74 6.11
N SER A 470 -19.72 6.81 5.52
CA SER A 470 -20.69 5.72 5.43
C SER A 470 -20.31 4.62 4.42
N ASN A 471 -19.28 4.85 3.60
CA ASN A 471 -18.86 3.95 2.52
C ASN A 471 -20.00 3.62 1.56
N GLU A 472 -20.81 4.62 1.21
CA GLU A 472 -21.92 4.47 0.27
C GLU A 472 -21.40 4.25 -1.14
N ARG A 473 -20.37 4.98 -1.57
CA ARG A 473 -19.85 4.95 -2.95
C ARG A 473 -19.34 3.58 -3.36
N ILE A 474 -18.65 2.86 -2.46
CA ILE A 474 -18.13 1.52 -2.74
C ILE A 474 -19.25 0.45 -2.77
N ARG A 475 -20.42 0.78 -2.22
CA ARG A 475 -21.58 -0.10 -2.08
C ARG A 475 -22.72 0.23 -3.03
N VAL A 476 -22.60 1.27 -3.86
CA VAL A 476 -23.65 1.65 -4.82
C VAL A 476 -24.04 0.45 -5.68
N ASN A 477 -25.32 0.09 -5.64
CA ASN A 477 -25.94 -0.79 -6.62
C ASN A 477 -26.13 0.01 -7.91
N GLY A 478 -25.72 -0.58 -9.03
CA GLY A 478 -26.24 -0.21 -10.34
C GLY A 478 -27.60 -0.85 -10.54
#